data_AF-A0A0W0ZDZ1-F1
#
_entry.id   AF-A0A0W0ZDZ1-F1
#
_cell.length_a   1.000
_cell.length_b   1.000
_cell.length_c   1.000
_cell.angle_alpha   90.00
_cell.angle_beta   90.00
_cell.angle_gamma   90.00
#
_symmetry.space_group_name_H-M   'P 1'
#
loop_
_entity.id
_entity.type
_entity.pdbx_description
1 polymer ?
#
loop_
_entity_poly.entity_id
_entity_poly.type
_entity_poly.pdbx_seq_one_letter_code
_entity_poly.pdbx_strand_id
1 'polypeptide(L)' 'MQSKHEQPSLISNVASTALCAERAVMNITRSAKHLFFPTADESRVSFIDRTQVELKQKGFEIANDLTSIVPRK' A
#
# COMPACT_ATOMS: atom_id res chain seq x y z
N MET A 1 -8.86 -23.88 -31.03
CA MET A 1 -8.38 -23.77 -29.64
C MET A 1 -9.15 -22.63 -28.98
N GLN A 2 -10.13 -22.94 -28.13
CA GLN A 2 -10.90 -21.93 -27.40
C GLN A 2 -10.08 -21.44 -26.21
N SER A 3 -9.85 -20.13 -26.15
CA SER A 3 -9.26 -19.47 -24.99
C SER A 3 -10.17 -19.69 -23.78
N LYS A 4 -9.66 -20.39 -22.76
CA LYS A 4 -10.22 -20.36 -21.42
C LYS A 4 -10.10 -18.93 -20.91
N HIS A 5 -11.18 -18.16 -21.04
CA HIS A 5 -11.33 -16.91 -20.30
C HIS A 5 -11.63 -17.32 -18.86
N GLU A 6 -10.59 -17.63 -18.09
CA GLU A 6 -10.67 -17.77 -16.64
C GLU A 6 -10.98 -16.37 -16.10
N GLN A 7 -12.27 -16.02 -16.03
CA GLN A 7 -12.70 -14.93 -15.17
C GLN A 7 -12.26 -15.31 -13.75
N PRO A 8 -11.47 -14.48 -13.07
CA PRO A 8 -11.17 -14.72 -11.67
C PRO A 8 -12.50 -14.83 -10.94
N SER A 9 -12.69 -15.96 -10.24
CA SER A 9 -13.92 -16.24 -9.51
C SER A 9 -14.23 -15.08 -8.56
N LEU A 10 -15.51 -14.84 -8.25
CA LEU A 10 -15.92 -13.82 -7.28
C LEU A 10 -15.10 -13.91 -5.96
N ILE A 11 -14.80 -15.14 -5.53
CA ILE A 11 -13.95 -15.42 -4.37
C ILE A 11 -12.52 -14.92 -4.59
N SER A 12 -11.93 -15.14 -5.77
CA SER A 12 -10.60 -14.63 -6.13
C SER A 12 -10.54 -13.10 -6.11
N ASN A 13 -11.59 -12.42 -6.60
CA ASN A 13 -11.65 -10.96 -6.62
C ASN A 13 -11.82 -10.35 -5.22
N VAL A 14 -12.62 -11.00 -4.36
CA VAL A 14 -12.76 -10.59 -2.95
C VAL A 14 -11.46 -10.78 -2.20
N ALA A 15 -10.80 -11.94 -2.37
CA ALA A 15 -9.52 -12.22 -1.72
C ALA A 15 -8.42 -11.25 -2.20
N SER A 16 -8.32 -10.96 -3.50
CA SER A 16 -7.33 -10.01 -4.01
C SER A 16 -7.58 -8.59 -3.49
N THR A 17 -8.84 -8.16 -3.43
CA THR A 17 -9.21 -6.85 -2.90
C THR A 17 -8.86 -6.74 -1.42
N ALA A 18 -9.16 -7.77 -0.63
CA ALA A 18 -8.82 -7.83 0.79
C ALA A 18 -7.30 -7.76 1.00
N LEU A 19 -6.52 -8.52 0.24
CA LEU A 19 -5.05 -8.50 0.33
C LEU A 19 -4.46 -7.13 -0.07
N CYS A 20 -5.01 -6.47 -1.10
CA CYS A 20 -4.60 -5.11 -1.46
C CYS A 20 -4.94 -4.12 -0.33
N ALA A 21 -6.12 -4.24 0.29
CA ALA A 21 -6.52 -3.38 1.40
C ALA A 21 -5.62 -3.57 2.64
N GLU A 22 -5.33 -4.82 3.01
CA GLU A 22 -4.42 -5.14 4.09
C GLU A 22 -3.02 -4.57 3.83
N ARG A 23 -2.50 -4.73 2.60
CA ARG A 23 -1.18 -4.20 2.24
C ARG A 23 -1.13 -2.67 2.32
N ALA A 24 -2.17 -1.98 1.85
CA ALA A 24 -2.27 -0.53 1.96
C ALA A 24 -2.27 -0.09 3.44
N VAL A 25 -3.09 -0.72 4.29
CA VAL A 25 -3.16 -0.41 5.72
C VAL A 25 -1.81 -0.62 6.40
N MET A 26 -1.16 -1.77 6.17
CA MET A 26 0.15 -2.08 6.76
C MET A 26 1.21 -1.06 6.36
N ASN A 27 1.27 -0.69 5.08
CA ASN A 27 2.23 0.30 4.59
C ASN A 27 1.97 1.68 5.19
N ILE A 28 0.70 2.14 5.24
CA ILE A 28 0.31 3.42 5.85
C ILE A 28 0.68 3.44 7.34
N THR A 29 0.34 2.38 8.09
CA THR A 29 0.65 2.29 9.53
C THR A 29 2.15 2.30 9.77
N ARG A 30 2.94 1.60 8.94
CA ARG A 30 4.39 1.57 9.06
C ARG A 30 5.00 2.96 8.82
N SER A 31 4.58 3.64 7.75
CA SER A 31 5.03 5.01 7.46
C SER A 31 4.63 5.98 8.57
N ALA A 32 3.39 5.90 9.08
CA ALA A 32 2.95 6.73 10.20
C ALA A 32 3.82 6.49 11.46
N LYS A 33 4.16 5.24 11.76
CA LYS A 33 5.05 4.93 12.89
C LYS A 33 6.42 5.57 12.71
N HIS A 34 7.02 5.49 11.52
CA HIS A 34 8.33 6.08 11.26
C HIS A 34 8.32 7.62 11.33
N LEU A 35 7.21 8.25 10.93
CA LEU A 35 7.07 9.71 10.96
C LEU A 35 6.86 10.27 12.38
N PHE A 36 5.94 9.67 13.13
CA PHE A 36 5.48 10.21 14.42
C PHE A 36 6.16 9.57 15.62
N PHE A 37 6.70 8.36 15.48
CA PHE A 37 7.40 7.61 16.53
C PHE A 37 8.74 7.07 16.02
N PRO A 38 9.66 7.96 15.58
CA PRO A 38 10.95 7.58 15.05
C PRO A 38 11.81 6.91 16.12
N THR A 39 12.71 6.02 15.72
CA THR A 39 13.79 5.53 16.58
C THR A 39 14.77 6.65 16.95
N ALA A 40 15.66 6.40 17.91
CA ALA A 40 16.67 7.38 18.32
C ALA A 40 17.55 7.85 17.15
N ASP A 41 17.91 6.96 16.23
CA ASP A 41 18.72 7.30 15.06
C ASP A 41 17.92 8.09 14.02
N GLU A 42 16.66 7.71 13.76
CA GLU A 42 15.76 8.40 12.83
C GLU A 42 15.30 9.77 13.35
N SER A 43 15.35 9.99 14.67
CA SER A 43 15.04 11.26 15.31
C SER A 43 16.00 12.39 14.90
N ARG A 44 17.20 12.02 14.43
CA ARG A 44 18.23 12.96 13.95
C ARG A 44 17.89 13.59 12.61
N VAL A 45 16.97 13.00 11.86
CA VAL A 45 16.49 13.48 10.56
C VAL A 45 15.24 14.31 10.77
N SER A 46 15.13 15.44 10.08
CA SER A 46 13.97 16.32 10.21
C SER A 46 12.67 15.61 9.81
N PHE A 47 11.55 16.02 10.39
CA PHE A 47 10.24 15.44 10.06
C PHE A 47 9.93 15.53 8.56
N ILE A 48 10.28 16.65 7.92
CA ILE A 48 10.05 16.88 6.49
C ILE A 48 10.87 15.91 5.64
N ASP A 49 12.15 15.70 5.98
CA ASP A 49 13.02 14.78 5.25
C ASP A 49 12.55 13.33 5.41
N ARG A 50 12.14 12.93 6.62
CA ARG A 50 11.54 11.61 6.85
C ARG A 50 10.26 11.41 6.05
N THR A 51 9.40 12.43 5.99
CA THR A 51 8.18 12.43 5.17
C THR A 51 8.50 12.23 3.70
N GLN A 52 9.53 12.92 3.20
CA GLN A 52 9.92 12.79 1.80
C GLN A 52 10.48 11.39 1.47
N VAL A 53 11.26 10.80 2.37
CA VAL A 53 11.78 9.43 2.23
C VAL A 53 10.66 8.41 2.22
N GLU A 54 9.74 8.48 3.20
CA GLU A 54 8.58 7.58 3.29
C GLU A 54 7.67 7.71 2.07
N LEU A 55 7.36 8.93 1.64
CA LEU A 55 6.53 9.18 0.46
C LEU A 55 7.18 8.61 -0.82
N LYS A 56 8.50 8.80 -0.99
CA LYS A 56 9.24 8.26 -2.15
C LYS A 56 9.29 6.73 -2.15
N GLN A 57 9.51 6.11 -0.99
CA GLN A 57 9.64 4.65 -0.91
C GLN A 57 8.29 3.94 -0.96
N LYS A 58 7.25 4.51 -0.33
CA LYS A 58 5.98 3.80 -0.07
C LYS A 58 4.76 4.43 -0.72
N GLY A 59 4.83 5.70 -1.13
CA GLY A 59 3.70 6.40 -1.73
C GLY A 59 3.18 5.73 -3.01
N PHE A 60 4.09 5.27 -3.88
CA PHE A 60 3.69 4.58 -5.12
C PHE A 60 3.06 3.21 -4.87
N GLU A 61 3.60 2.42 -3.93
CA GLU A 61 3.05 1.13 -3.52
C GLU A 61 1.64 1.28 -2.94
N ILE A 62 1.46 2.22 -2.02
CA ILE A 62 0.17 2.52 -1.41
C ILE A 62 -0.85 2.97 -2.47
N ALA A 63 -0.45 3.85 -3.40
CA ALA A 63 -1.33 4.31 -4.47
C ALA A 63 -1.79 3.17 -5.40
N ASN A 64 -0.90 2.23 -5.72
CA ASN A 64 -1.22 1.06 -6.53
C ASN A 64 -2.15 0.09 -5.81
N ASP A 65 -1.90 -0.16 -4.52
CA ASP A 65 -2.79 -1.01 -3.71
C ASP A 65 -4.18 -0.36 -3.60
N LEU A 66 -4.27 0.96 -3.37
CA LEU A 66 -5.54 1.69 -3.31
C LEU A 66 -6.29 1.68 -4.64
N THR A 67 -5.62 1.94 -5.76
CA THR A 67 -6.25 1.89 -7.09
C THR A 67 -6.70 0.48 -7.49
N SER A 68 -6.08 -0.56 -6.94
CA SER A 68 -6.51 -1.95 -7.13
C SER A 68 -7.77 -2.31 -6.33
N ILE A 69 -8.11 -1.52 -5.29
CA ILE A 69 -9.33 -1.67 -4.48
C ILE A 69 -10.47 -0.83 -5.05
N VAL A 70 -10.18 0.31 -5.68
CA VAL A 70 -11.21 1.20 -6.24
C VAL A 70 -11.96 0.47 -7.37
N PRO A 71 -13.29 0.33 -7.28
CA PRO A 71 -14.08 -0.24 -8.36
C PRO A 71 -13.89 0.61 -9.62
N ARG A 72 -13.41 0.00 -10.71
CA ARG A 72 -13.45 0.65 -12.02
C ARG A 72 -14.93 0.78 -12.40
N LYS A 73 -15.40 2.03 -12.56
CA LYS A 73 -16.73 2.33 -13.09
C LYS A 73 -16.88 1.84 -14.52
#